data_AF-A0A811UFZ8-F1
#
_entry.id   AF-A0A811UFZ8-F1
#
_cell.length_a   1.000
_cell.length_b   1.000
_cell.length_c   1.000
_cell.angle_alpha   90.00
_cell.angle_beta   90.00
_cell.angle_gamma   90.00
#
_symmetry.space_group_name_H-M   'P 1'
#
loop_
_entity.id
_entity.type
_entity.pdbx_description
1 polymer ?
#
loop_
_entity_poly.entity_id
_entity_poly.type
_entity_poly.pdbx_seq_one_letter_code
_entity_poly.pdbx_strand_id
1 'polypeptide(L)'
;MYKYWNILFLTACLTLQLVASLPPKTPKTLSDKLESHEDAGEEKVKGQINLLRAQLSCNALNLLTNQSRSILRLSKPFLKSLVNELNSLPVKSAEMEKYQQRLAEALKGIEKINLDAEPPQLVDIFSSVDEVTTIIKDYANMPQNEEHSKLEKLLEKIGSKILVNKLNETLEYTLKEFKKIFEHYEVSLSDEKGKGIDDQLTNWLERFKEEDDTEKKIEQLFEIFKNF
;
A
#
# COMPACT_ATOMS: atom_id res chain seq x y z
N MET A 1 -12.27 5.72 16.04
CA MET A 1 -11.99 4.43 15.37
C MET A 1 -11.95 4.55 13.85
N TYR A 2 -12.89 5.27 13.22
CA TYR A 2 -13.00 5.39 11.76
C TYR A 2 -11.77 5.98 11.01
N LYS A 3 -11.04 6.94 11.61
CA LYS A 3 -9.81 7.52 11.01
C LYS A 3 -8.69 6.51 10.70
N TYR A 4 -8.64 5.40 11.41
CA TYR A 4 -7.53 4.44 11.30
C TYR A 4 -7.74 3.37 10.23
N TRP A 5 -8.97 3.22 9.74
CA TRP A 5 -9.31 2.22 8.73
C TRP A 5 -9.25 2.78 7.30
N ASN A 6 -9.43 4.10 7.14
CA ASN A 6 -9.15 4.81 5.88
C ASN A 6 -7.68 4.61 5.46
N ILE A 7 -6.76 4.57 6.43
CA ILE A 7 -5.31 4.39 6.23
C ILE A 7 -4.95 3.04 5.57
N LEU A 8 -5.62 1.95 5.93
CA LEU A 8 -5.45 0.62 5.32
C LEU A 8 -5.99 0.59 3.89
N PHE A 9 -7.14 1.24 3.68
CA PHE A 9 -7.77 1.38 2.36
C PHE A 9 -6.92 2.20 1.40
N LEU A 10 -6.28 3.20 1.96
CA LEU A 10 -5.37 4.06 1.26
C LEU A 10 -4.00 3.37 0.99
N THR A 11 -3.59 2.36 1.73
CA THR A 11 -2.36 1.58 1.40
C THR A 11 -2.62 0.49 0.36
N ALA A 12 -3.81 -0.12 0.37
CA ALA A 12 -4.28 -1.03 -0.68
C ALA A 12 -4.52 -0.31 -2.02
N CYS A 13 -5.06 0.92 -2.00
CA CYS A 13 -5.31 1.66 -3.23
C CYS A 13 -3.99 2.22 -3.84
N LEU A 14 -2.98 2.56 -3.02
CA LEU A 14 -1.65 2.99 -3.49
C LEU A 14 -0.90 1.88 -4.22
N THR A 15 -1.01 0.64 -3.73
CA THR A 15 -0.38 -0.54 -4.36
C THR A 15 -1.05 -0.92 -5.67
N LEU A 16 -2.39 -0.86 -5.74
CA LEU A 16 -3.15 -1.14 -6.95
C LEU A 16 -2.88 -0.12 -8.07
N GLN A 17 -2.76 1.16 -7.73
CA GLN A 17 -2.44 2.21 -8.71
C GLN A 17 -0.99 2.14 -9.19
N LEU A 18 -0.03 1.82 -8.31
CA LEU A 18 1.37 1.62 -8.72
C LEU A 18 1.54 0.40 -9.62
N VAL A 19 0.80 -0.69 -9.38
CA VAL A 19 0.82 -1.87 -10.28
C VAL A 19 0.18 -1.55 -11.63
N ALA A 20 -0.82 -0.66 -11.66
CA ALA A 20 -1.47 -0.22 -12.89
C ALA A 20 -0.64 0.79 -13.71
N SER A 21 0.25 1.56 -13.07
CA SER A 21 1.17 2.49 -13.76
C SER A 21 2.46 1.82 -14.26
N LEU A 22 2.73 0.58 -13.85
CA LEU A 22 3.80 -0.23 -14.44
C LEU A 22 3.42 -0.62 -15.88
N PRO A 23 4.28 -0.36 -16.89
CA PRO A 23 3.96 -0.70 -18.27
C PRO A 23 3.72 -2.22 -18.42
N PRO A 24 2.69 -2.63 -19.18
CA PRO A 24 2.42 -4.04 -19.41
C PRO A 24 3.56 -4.60 -20.26
N LYS A 25 4.36 -5.48 -19.64
CA LYS A 25 5.55 -6.16 -20.18
C LYS A 25 6.80 -5.27 -20.20
N THR A 26 7.80 -5.70 -19.44
CA THR A 26 9.21 -5.39 -19.73
C THR A 26 9.51 -5.79 -21.18
N PRO A 27 9.84 -4.84 -22.08
CA PRO A 27 10.41 -5.22 -23.37
C PRO A 27 11.81 -5.75 -23.09
N LYS A 28 12.04 -7.02 -23.43
CA LYS A 28 13.33 -7.72 -23.33
C LYS A 28 14.40 -7.19 -24.31
N THR A 29 14.25 -5.99 -24.86
CA THR A 29 15.09 -5.45 -25.92
C THR A 29 15.09 -3.93 -25.85
N LEU A 30 15.87 -3.40 -24.92
CA LEU A 30 16.37 -2.02 -24.97
C LEU A 30 17.86 -2.00 -25.35
N SER A 31 18.41 -3.13 -25.81
CA SER A 31 19.80 -3.28 -26.24
C SER A 31 20.04 -3.01 -27.74
N ASP A 32 19.00 -2.96 -28.58
CA ASP A 32 19.20 -3.14 -30.04
C ASP A 32 18.79 -1.95 -30.93
N LYS A 33 18.51 -0.77 -30.37
CA LYS A 33 18.32 0.44 -31.20
C LYS A 33 18.89 1.69 -30.55
N LEU A 34 20.21 1.83 -30.63
CA LEU A 34 20.87 3.13 -30.68
C LEU A 34 22.01 3.05 -31.71
N GLU A 35 21.63 2.93 -32.97
CA GLU A 35 22.49 3.39 -34.07
C GLU A 35 21.93 4.72 -34.59
N SER A 36 22.81 5.73 -34.48
CA SER A 36 22.81 7.06 -35.13
C SER A 36 21.60 7.98 -34.92
N HIS A 37 21.79 9.09 -34.18
CA HIS A 37 22.27 10.34 -34.76
C HIS A 37 22.64 11.37 -33.66
N GLU A 38 23.59 12.24 -33.98
CA GLU A 38 24.18 13.26 -33.13
C GLU A 38 23.16 14.27 -32.58
N ASP A 39 22.77 14.11 -31.32
CA ASP A 39 22.57 15.20 -30.36
C ASP A 39 22.89 14.69 -28.93
N ALA A 40 24.19 14.43 -28.69
CA ALA A 40 24.68 13.59 -27.59
C ALA A 40 24.50 14.17 -26.18
N GLY A 41 23.97 15.40 -26.05
CA GLY A 41 23.70 16.05 -24.77
C GLY A 41 22.30 15.75 -24.23
N GLU A 42 21.25 16.01 -25.02
CA GLU A 42 19.86 15.88 -24.57
C GLU A 42 19.41 14.43 -24.43
N GLU A 43 19.82 13.54 -25.32
CA GLU A 43 19.39 12.13 -25.29
C GLU A 43 20.00 11.39 -24.09
N LYS A 44 21.23 11.75 -23.70
CA LYS A 44 21.92 11.21 -22.53
C LYS A 44 21.25 11.68 -21.23
N VAL A 45 20.92 12.97 -21.13
CA VAL A 45 20.20 13.55 -19.98
C VAL A 45 18.81 12.95 -19.84
N LYS A 46 18.07 12.79 -20.95
CA LYS A 46 16.76 12.13 -20.97
C LYS A 46 16.84 10.67 -20.52
N GLY A 47 17.88 9.95 -20.92
CA GLY A 47 18.16 8.59 -20.47
C GLY A 47 18.39 8.50 -18.96
N GLN A 48 19.15 9.43 -18.39
CA GLN A 48 19.42 9.47 -16.94
C GLN A 48 18.17 9.84 -16.12
N ILE A 49 17.37 10.81 -16.56
CA ILE A 49 16.09 11.15 -15.91
C ILE A 49 15.14 9.94 -15.89
N ASN A 50 15.03 9.20 -17.01
CA ASN A 50 14.20 8.00 -17.08
C ASN A 50 14.70 6.90 -16.12
N LEU A 51 16.02 6.75 -15.97
CA LEU A 51 16.61 5.83 -15.01
C LEU A 51 16.27 6.21 -13.56
N LEU A 52 16.40 7.49 -13.20
CA LEU A 52 16.03 7.99 -11.88
C LEU A 52 14.55 7.75 -11.59
N ARG A 53 13.65 7.96 -12.57
CA ARG A 53 12.21 7.67 -12.44
C ARG A 53 11.94 6.19 -12.22
N ALA A 54 12.64 5.33 -12.94
CA ALA A 54 12.54 3.88 -12.76
C ALA A 54 13.02 3.48 -11.34
N GLN A 55 14.13 4.06 -10.86
CA GLN A 55 14.63 3.81 -9.50
C GLN A 55 13.64 4.29 -8.42
N LEU A 56 13.07 5.49 -8.58
CA LEU A 56 12.01 6.01 -7.71
C LEU A 56 10.83 5.03 -7.64
N SER A 57 10.35 4.58 -8.81
CA SER A 57 9.23 3.63 -8.92
C SER A 57 9.56 2.27 -8.27
N CYS A 58 10.76 1.73 -8.49
CA CYS A 58 11.19 0.48 -7.88
C CYS A 58 11.32 0.60 -6.35
N ASN A 59 11.89 1.70 -5.85
CA ASN A 59 12.02 1.93 -4.42
C ASN A 59 10.65 2.10 -3.75
N ALA A 60 9.73 2.83 -4.38
CA ALA A 60 8.35 2.96 -3.95
C ALA A 60 7.63 1.60 -3.93
N LEU A 61 7.76 0.80 -4.99
CA LEU A 61 7.15 -0.53 -5.07
C LEU A 61 7.68 -1.47 -3.99
N ASN A 62 8.99 -1.46 -3.74
CA ASN A 62 9.61 -2.27 -2.69
C ASN A 62 9.10 -1.86 -1.31
N LEU A 63 9.00 -0.56 -1.04
CA LEU A 63 8.48 -0.03 0.22
C LEU A 63 7.03 -0.47 0.44
N LEU A 64 6.17 -0.30 -0.56
CA LEU A 64 4.76 -0.72 -0.49
C LEU A 64 4.60 -2.24 -0.36
N THR A 65 5.45 -3.02 -1.02
CA THR A 65 5.48 -4.48 -0.89
C THR A 65 5.82 -4.89 0.54
N ASN A 66 6.82 -4.25 1.14
CA ASN A 66 7.23 -4.52 2.52
C ASN A 66 6.17 -4.09 3.53
N GLN A 67 5.50 -2.96 3.29
CA GLN A 67 4.37 -2.52 4.08
C GLN A 67 3.21 -3.53 3.99
N SER A 68 2.87 -3.97 2.78
CA SER A 68 1.81 -4.95 2.53
C SER A 68 2.11 -6.29 3.22
N ARG A 69 3.35 -6.79 3.11
CA ARG A 69 3.81 -7.97 3.86
C ARG A 69 3.64 -7.77 5.37
N SER A 70 3.97 -6.59 5.90
CA SER A 70 3.83 -6.28 7.32
C SER A 70 2.36 -6.25 7.76
N ILE A 71 1.47 -5.63 6.97
CA ILE A 71 0.02 -5.64 7.19
C ILE A 71 -0.48 -7.08 7.27
N LEU A 72 -0.11 -7.94 6.32
CA LEU A 72 -0.54 -9.34 6.30
C LEU A 72 0.02 -10.14 7.48
N ARG A 73 1.29 -9.95 7.84
CA ARG A 73 1.90 -10.60 9.02
C ARG A 73 1.20 -10.21 10.32
N LEU A 74 0.81 -8.95 10.46
CA LEU A 74 0.09 -8.45 11.64
C LEU A 74 -1.37 -8.89 11.66
N SER A 75 -2.03 -8.88 10.50
CA SER A 75 -3.46 -9.19 10.37
C SER A 75 -3.74 -10.69 10.48
N LYS A 76 -2.87 -11.55 9.96
CA LYS A 76 -3.03 -13.01 9.99
C LYS A 76 -3.38 -13.59 11.37
N PRO A 77 -2.59 -13.36 12.45
CA PRO A 77 -2.92 -13.90 13.77
C PRO A 77 -4.22 -13.31 14.33
N PHE A 78 -4.52 -12.04 14.03
CA PHE A 78 -5.76 -11.40 14.43
C PHE A 78 -6.98 -12.03 13.76
N LEU A 79 -6.94 -12.20 12.44
CA LEU A 79 -8.00 -12.84 11.65
C LEU A 79 -8.23 -14.28 12.12
N LYS A 80 -7.15 -15.02 12.40
CA LYS A 80 -7.24 -16.37 12.96
C LYS A 80 -7.96 -16.40 14.31
N SER A 81 -7.63 -15.49 15.22
CA SER A 81 -8.32 -15.36 16.50
C SER A 81 -9.79 -14.97 16.33
N LEU A 82 -10.09 -14.02 15.44
CA LEU A 82 -11.45 -13.60 15.16
C LEU A 82 -12.31 -14.73 14.59
N VAL A 83 -11.80 -15.48 13.61
CA VAL A 83 -12.49 -16.64 13.05
C VAL A 83 -12.75 -17.71 14.12
N ASN A 84 -11.80 -17.96 15.02
CA ASN A 84 -11.97 -18.91 16.12
C ASN A 84 -13.04 -18.46 17.12
N GLU A 85 -13.04 -17.18 17.52
CA GLU A 85 -14.03 -16.63 18.43
C GLU A 85 -15.43 -16.68 17.79
N LEU A 86 -15.56 -16.25 16.54
CA LEU A 86 -16.80 -16.35 15.78
C LEU A 86 -17.28 -17.81 15.66
N ASN A 87 -16.36 -18.76 15.45
CA ASN A 87 -16.68 -20.20 15.43
C ASN A 87 -17.29 -20.71 16.74
N SER A 88 -16.88 -20.14 17.88
CA SER A 88 -17.35 -20.57 19.19
C SER A 88 -18.71 -19.98 19.61
N LEU A 89 -19.27 -19.05 18.82
CA LEU A 89 -20.59 -18.48 19.10
C LEU A 89 -21.71 -19.53 18.90
N PRO A 90 -22.60 -19.73 19.89
CA PRO A 90 -23.62 -20.79 19.87
C PRO A 90 -24.80 -20.51 18.92
N VAL A 91 -25.06 -19.24 18.59
CA VAL A 91 -26.10 -18.82 17.64
C VAL A 91 -25.54 -17.70 16.78
N LYS A 92 -25.68 -17.81 15.46
CA LYS A 92 -25.21 -16.83 14.48
C LYS A 92 -26.37 -16.47 13.55
N SER A 93 -26.45 -15.21 13.18
CA SER A 93 -27.31 -14.77 12.08
C SER A 93 -26.69 -15.18 10.74
N ALA A 94 -27.51 -15.19 9.69
CA ALA A 94 -27.03 -15.43 8.33
C ALA A 94 -25.99 -14.36 7.89
N GLU A 95 -26.08 -13.14 8.42
CA GLU A 95 -25.12 -12.07 8.14
C GLU A 95 -23.77 -12.34 8.83
N MET A 96 -23.80 -12.75 10.10
CA MET A 96 -22.60 -13.13 10.84
C MET A 96 -21.91 -14.37 10.24
N GLU A 97 -22.69 -15.33 9.74
CA GLU A 97 -22.15 -16.51 9.03
C GLU A 97 -21.44 -16.12 7.73
N LYS A 98 -22.03 -15.23 6.93
CA LYS A 98 -21.39 -14.69 5.71
C LYS A 98 -20.11 -13.94 6.03
N TYR A 99 -20.15 -13.07 7.04
CA TYR A 99 -18.97 -12.32 7.49
C TYR A 99 -17.85 -13.25 7.97
N GLN A 100 -18.21 -14.27 8.75
CA GLN A 100 -17.28 -15.30 9.20
C GLN A 100 -16.67 -16.08 8.03
N GLN A 101 -17.48 -16.50 7.05
CA GLN A 101 -16.99 -17.22 5.88
C GLN A 101 -15.97 -16.37 5.12
N ARG A 102 -16.27 -15.09 4.89
CA ARG A 102 -15.37 -14.17 4.20
C ARG A 102 -14.05 -13.96 4.93
N LEU A 103 -14.09 -13.81 6.27
CA LEU A 103 -12.89 -13.77 7.11
C LEU A 103 -12.04 -15.04 6.98
N ALA A 104 -12.68 -16.21 6.95
CA ALA A 104 -12.00 -17.49 6.82
C ALA A 104 -11.36 -17.65 5.42
N GLU A 105 -12.05 -17.20 4.37
CA GLU A 105 -11.53 -17.19 3.00
C GLU A 105 -10.34 -16.25 2.84
N ALA A 106 -10.42 -15.03 3.40
CA ALA A 106 -9.30 -14.09 3.42
C ALA A 106 -8.10 -14.64 4.19
N LEU A 107 -8.31 -15.24 5.37
CA LEU A 107 -7.26 -15.89 6.15
C LEU A 107 -6.58 -17.01 5.35
N LYS A 108 -7.38 -17.86 4.68
CA LYS A 108 -6.87 -18.94 3.83
C LYS A 108 -6.09 -18.40 2.62
N GLY A 109 -6.50 -17.27 2.07
CA GLY A 109 -5.76 -16.54 1.04
C GLY A 109 -4.37 -16.14 1.53
N ILE A 110 -4.31 -15.46 2.67
CA ILE A 110 -3.05 -15.02 3.30
C ILE A 110 -2.15 -16.21 3.65
N GLU A 111 -2.71 -17.32 4.12
CA GLU A 111 -1.95 -18.53 4.49
C GLU A 111 -1.26 -19.23 3.32
N LYS A 112 -1.73 -19.03 2.09
CA LYS A 112 -1.12 -19.59 0.88
C LYS A 112 0.07 -18.76 0.37
N ILE A 113 0.19 -17.52 0.82
CA ILE A 113 1.23 -16.60 0.36
C ILE A 113 2.51 -16.90 1.11
N ASN A 114 3.59 -17.13 0.36
CA ASN A 114 4.93 -17.11 0.95
C ASN A 114 5.39 -15.64 1.05
N LEU A 115 5.16 -15.02 2.22
CA LEU A 115 5.49 -13.61 2.47
C LEU A 115 7.01 -13.33 2.44
N ASP A 116 7.85 -14.36 2.46
CA ASP A 116 9.31 -14.28 2.41
C ASP A 116 9.88 -14.70 1.04
N ALA A 117 9.03 -14.99 0.04
CA ALA A 117 9.47 -15.37 -1.30
C ALA A 117 10.15 -14.22 -2.04
N GLU A 118 11.22 -14.52 -2.76
CA GLU A 118 11.91 -13.59 -3.66
C GLU A 118 11.99 -14.21 -5.07
N PRO A 119 11.40 -13.59 -6.12
CA PRO A 119 10.68 -12.32 -6.08
C PRO A 119 9.33 -12.40 -5.33
N PRO A 120 8.83 -11.27 -4.79
CA PRO A 120 7.56 -11.22 -4.09
C PRO A 120 6.37 -11.61 -4.97
N GLN A 121 5.39 -12.29 -4.37
CA GLN A 121 4.09 -12.59 -5.00
C GLN A 121 3.19 -11.35 -4.99
N LEU A 122 3.56 -10.31 -5.75
CA LEU A 122 2.96 -8.97 -5.67
C LEU A 122 1.43 -8.96 -5.79
N VAL A 123 0.89 -9.70 -6.76
CA VAL A 123 -0.57 -9.77 -7.00
C VAL A 123 -1.27 -10.35 -5.77
N ASP A 124 -0.81 -11.50 -5.26
CA ASP A 124 -1.45 -12.16 -4.13
C ASP A 124 -1.34 -11.33 -2.84
N ILE A 125 -0.18 -10.69 -2.63
CA ILE A 125 0.07 -9.80 -1.50
C ILE A 125 -0.91 -8.62 -1.53
N PHE A 126 -1.00 -7.90 -2.64
CA PHE A 126 -1.85 -6.70 -2.73
C PHE A 126 -3.33 -7.04 -2.72
N SER A 127 -3.77 -8.09 -3.42
CA SER A 127 -5.16 -8.55 -3.36
C SER A 127 -5.57 -8.98 -1.96
N SER A 128 -4.66 -9.59 -1.19
CA SER A 128 -4.97 -9.96 0.20
C SER A 128 -5.08 -8.76 1.12
N VAL A 129 -4.25 -7.72 0.92
CA VAL A 129 -4.36 -6.47 1.69
C VAL A 129 -5.67 -5.75 1.36
N ASP A 130 -6.05 -5.70 0.09
CA ASP A 130 -7.32 -5.13 -0.36
C ASP A 130 -8.53 -5.86 0.23
N GLU A 131 -8.51 -7.19 0.24
CA GLU A 131 -9.60 -7.99 0.82
C GLU A 131 -9.71 -7.78 2.33
N VAL A 132 -8.59 -7.80 3.07
CA VAL A 132 -8.59 -7.52 4.52
C VAL A 132 -9.19 -6.15 4.79
N THR A 133 -8.78 -5.15 4.02
CA THR A 133 -9.30 -3.78 4.12
C THR A 133 -10.80 -3.72 3.81
N THR A 134 -11.26 -4.43 2.80
CA THR A 134 -12.68 -4.39 2.41
C THR A 134 -13.54 -5.02 3.50
N ILE A 135 -13.12 -6.14 4.09
CA ILE A 135 -13.82 -6.77 5.22
C ILE A 135 -13.96 -5.81 6.39
N ILE A 136 -12.88 -5.10 6.71
CA ILE A 136 -12.84 -4.07 7.75
C ILE A 136 -13.83 -2.94 7.45
N LYS A 137 -13.86 -2.47 6.21
CA LYS A 137 -14.72 -1.36 5.78
C LYS A 137 -16.20 -1.79 5.89
N ASP A 138 -16.50 -3.01 5.51
CA ASP A 138 -17.84 -3.56 5.60
C ASP A 138 -18.29 -3.71 7.06
N TYR A 139 -17.38 -4.09 7.96
CA TYR A 139 -17.65 -4.02 9.40
C TYR A 139 -17.97 -2.60 9.87
N ALA A 140 -17.18 -1.60 9.45
CA ALA A 140 -17.39 -0.21 9.82
C ALA A 140 -18.73 0.35 9.31
N ASN A 141 -19.24 -0.17 8.18
CA ASN A 141 -20.52 0.21 7.59
C ASN A 141 -21.71 -0.66 8.06
N MET A 142 -21.46 -1.66 8.91
CA MET A 142 -22.51 -2.53 9.44
C MET A 142 -23.51 -1.72 10.28
N PRO A 143 -24.82 -1.99 10.19
CA PRO A 143 -25.83 -1.33 11.02
C PRO A 143 -25.50 -1.45 12.50
N GLN A 144 -25.65 -0.35 13.25
CA GLN A 144 -25.35 -0.27 14.68
C GLN A 144 -26.45 -0.97 15.51
N ASN A 145 -26.44 -2.29 15.49
CA ASN A 145 -27.40 -3.18 16.16
C ASN A 145 -26.71 -4.10 17.19
N GLU A 146 -27.48 -5.00 17.80
CA GLU A 146 -26.96 -5.94 18.81
C GLU A 146 -25.81 -6.82 18.27
N GLU A 147 -25.85 -7.19 16.99
CA GLU A 147 -24.79 -7.98 16.35
C GLU A 147 -23.51 -7.19 16.18
N HIS A 148 -23.60 -5.91 15.79
CA HIS A 148 -22.45 -5.01 15.76
C HIS A 148 -21.80 -4.90 17.14
N SER A 149 -22.59 -4.69 18.20
CA SER A 149 -22.05 -4.61 19.57
C SER A 149 -21.42 -5.93 20.05
N LYS A 150 -21.94 -7.09 19.63
CA LYS A 150 -21.32 -8.40 19.92
C LYS A 150 -19.97 -8.51 19.22
N LEU A 151 -19.91 -8.14 17.94
CA LEU A 151 -18.69 -8.19 17.15
C LEU A 151 -17.64 -7.19 17.65
N GLU A 152 -18.04 -5.98 18.04
CA GLU A 152 -17.17 -4.97 18.65
C GLU A 152 -16.49 -5.52 19.91
N LYS A 153 -17.24 -6.14 20.82
CA LYS A 153 -16.69 -6.78 22.03
C LYS A 153 -15.72 -7.91 21.70
N LEU A 154 -15.99 -8.70 20.66
CA LEU A 154 -15.07 -9.74 20.22
C LEU A 154 -13.78 -9.14 19.69
N LEU A 155 -13.87 -8.09 18.86
CA LEU A 155 -12.72 -7.37 18.31
C LEU A 155 -11.86 -6.77 19.43
N GLU A 156 -12.48 -6.15 20.43
CA GLU A 156 -11.78 -5.64 21.62
C GLU A 156 -11.06 -6.74 22.40
N LYS A 157 -11.77 -7.86 22.67
CA LYS A 157 -11.22 -9.02 23.38
C LYS A 157 -9.98 -9.59 22.70
N ILE A 158 -9.97 -9.68 21.37
CA ILE A 158 -8.83 -10.21 20.60
C ILE A 158 -7.74 -9.16 20.34
N GLY A 159 -7.88 -7.94 20.87
CA GLY A 159 -6.85 -6.92 20.84
C GLY A 159 -6.83 -6.06 19.57
N SER A 160 -7.99 -5.73 19.01
CA SER A 160 -8.12 -4.84 17.83
C SER A 160 -7.36 -3.52 17.99
N LYS A 161 -7.37 -2.95 19.21
CA LYS A 161 -6.63 -1.72 19.51
C LYS A 161 -5.11 -1.87 19.35
N ILE A 162 -4.56 -3.03 19.74
CA ILE A 162 -3.13 -3.33 19.58
C ILE A 162 -2.80 -3.51 18.10
N LEU A 163 -3.65 -4.22 17.35
CA LEU A 163 -3.48 -4.37 15.91
C LEU A 163 -3.47 -2.99 15.21
N VAL A 164 -4.47 -2.15 15.50
CA VAL A 164 -4.58 -0.81 14.92
C VAL A 164 -3.34 0.03 15.22
N ASN A 165 -2.86 0.03 16.46
CA ASN A 165 -1.64 0.77 16.82
C ASN A 165 -0.43 0.30 16.00
N LYS A 166 -0.22 -1.02 15.87
CA LYS A 166 0.90 -1.56 15.07
C LYS A 166 0.75 -1.22 13.59
N LEU A 167 -0.46 -1.27 13.05
CA LEU A 167 -0.70 -0.88 11.65
C LEU A 167 -0.41 0.61 11.44
N ASN A 168 -0.77 1.47 12.39
CA ASN A 168 -0.41 2.89 12.35
C ASN A 168 1.11 3.10 12.39
N GLU A 169 1.83 2.41 13.28
CA GLU A 169 3.30 2.47 13.32
C GLU A 169 3.93 2.07 11.98
N THR A 170 3.40 1.03 11.32
CA THR A 170 3.88 0.63 9.99
C THR A 170 3.58 1.67 8.91
N LEU A 171 2.45 2.37 9.00
CA LEU A 171 2.13 3.48 8.10
C LEU A 171 3.07 4.65 8.32
N GLU A 172 3.24 5.10 9.57
CA GLU A 172 4.10 6.23 9.90
C GLU A 172 5.54 6.00 9.42
N TYR A 173 6.04 4.78 9.62
CA TYR A 173 7.32 4.35 9.05
C TYR A 173 7.33 4.47 7.52
N THR A 174 6.30 3.96 6.85
CA THR A 174 6.19 4.00 5.38
C THR A 174 6.14 5.43 4.85
N LEU A 175 5.36 6.33 5.47
CA LEU A 175 5.32 7.75 5.10
C LEU A 175 6.68 8.42 5.24
N LYS A 176 7.41 8.10 6.31
CA LYS A 176 8.78 8.60 6.54
C LYS A 176 9.76 8.09 5.50
N GLU A 177 9.70 6.81 5.12
CA GLU A 177 10.57 6.24 4.09
C GLU A 177 10.21 6.77 2.69
N PHE A 178 8.92 6.99 2.40
CA PHE A 178 8.51 7.66 1.18
C PHE A 178 9.14 9.04 1.05
N LYS A 179 9.05 9.86 2.10
CA LYS A 179 9.69 11.18 2.13
C LYS A 179 11.17 11.10 1.74
N LYS A 180 11.92 10.17 2.33
CA LYS A 180 13.36 9.98 2.03
C LYS A 180 13.61 9.56 0.59
N ILE A 181 12.81 8.64 0.05
CA ILE A 181 12.94 8.18 -1.33
C ILE A 181 12.75 9.36 -2.30
N PHE A 182 11.71 10.17 -2.09
CA PHE A 182 11.44 11.34 -2.93
C PHE A 182 12.48 12.46 -2.74
N GLU A 183 12.96 12.71 -1.53
CA GLU A 183 14.06 13.65 -1.26
C GLU A 183 15.35 13.21 -1.97
N HIS A 184 15.67 11.92 -1.95
CA HIS A 184 16.84 11.40 -2.67
C HIS A 184 16.72 11.57 -4.19
N TYR A 185 15.52 11.36 -4.72
CA TYR A 185 15.23 11.59 -6.14
C TYR A 185 15.37 13.08 -6.51
N GLU A 186 14.84 14.00 -5.68
CA GLU A 186 14.96 15.46 -5.86
C GLU A 186 16.43 15.94 -5.89
N VAL A 187 17.25 15.46 -4.97
CA VAL A 187 18.69 15.77 -4.93
C VAL A 187 19.38 15.21 -6.18
N SER A 188 19.10 13.96 -6.54
CA SER A 188 19.73 13.30 -7.70
C SER A 188 19.39 14.01 -9.02
N LEU A 189 18.15 14.52 -9.17
CA LEU A 189 17.77 15.34 -10.31
C LEU A 189 18.51 16.68 -10.35
N SER A 190 18.77 17.29 -9.19
CA SER A 190 19.46 18.57 -9.09
C SER A 190 20.94 18.47 -9.50
N ASP A 191 21.59 17.35 -9.15
CA ASP A 191 22.99 17.06 -9.46
C ASP A 191 23.23 16.74 -10.96
N GLU A 192 22.24 16.18 -11.64
CA GLU A 192 22.29 15.78 -13.05
C GLU A 192 22.13 16.95 -14.06
N LYS A 193 22.04 18.21 -13.57
CA LYS A 193 21.91 19.51 -14.25
C LYS A 193 20.48 19.97 -14.60
N GLY A 194 20.02 20.91 -13.78
CA GLY A 194 19.47 22.19 -14.26
C GLY A 194 18.02 22.20 -14.73
N LYS A 195 17.09 22.53 -13.80
CA LYS A 195 15.75 23.11 -14.10
C LYS A 195 14.94 22.37 -15.16
N GLY A 196 14.87 21.05 -15.02
CA GLY A 196 13.79 20.22 -15.55
C GLY A 196 13.15 19.40 -14.43
N ILE A 197 13.25 19.91 -13.19
CA ILE A 197 12.50 19.37 -12.07
C ILE A 197 11.05 19.35 -12.55
N ASP A 198 10.45 18.17 -12.49
CA ASP A 198 9.03 18.06 -12.70
C ASP A 198 8.37 18.95 -11.64
N ASP A 199 7.99 20.18 -12.02
CA ASP A 199 7.46 21.18 -11.09
C ASP A 199 6.29 20.58 -10.31
N GLN A 200 5.56 19.64 -10.90
CA GLN A 200 4.52 18.88 -10.25
C GLN A 200 5.05 18.04 -9.07
N LEU A 201 6.18 17.36 -9.24
CA LEU A 201 6.78 16.53 -8.20
C LEU A 201 7.42 17.37 -7.08
N THR A 202 8.10 18.47 -7.42
CA THR A 202 8.68 19.33 -6.37
C THR A 202 7.61 20.08 -5.61
N ASN A 203 6.60 20.64 -6.30
CA ASN A 203 5.45 21.24 -5.62
C ASN A 203 4.72 20.19 -4.77
N TRP A 204 4.58 18.96 -5.24
CA TRP A 204 4.01 17.87 -4.44
C TRP A 204 4.86 17.57 -3.20
N LEU A 205 6.18 17.46 -3.34
CA LEU A 205 7.08 17.12 -2.24
C LEU A 205 7.12 18.23 -1.18
N GLU A 206 7.07 19.50 -1.59
CA GLU A 206 6.91 20.64 -0.68
C GLU A 206 5.60 20.53 0.11
N ARG A 207 4.46 20.35 -0.57
CA ARG A 207 3.16 20.13 0.11
C ARG A 207 3.17 18.93 1.04
N PHE A 208 3.84 17.84 0.66
CA PHE A 208 3.93 16.62 1.45
C PHE A 208 4.83 16.80 2.68
N LYS A 209 5.88 17.63 2.58
CA LYS A 209 6.77 18.00 3.69
C LYS A 209 6.05 18.87 4.72
N GLU A 210 5.22 19.81 4.25
CA GLU A 210 4.50 20.78 5.09
C GLU A 210 3.20 20.23 5.70
N GLU A 211 2.62 19.18 5.11
CA GLU A 211 1.39 18.58 5.63
C GLU A 211 1.64 17.81 6.92
N ASP A 212 0.98 18.16 8.01
CA ASP A 212 1.09 17.47 9.29
C ASP A 212 -0.05 16.46 9.53
N ASP A 213 -1.15 16.58 8.78
CA ASP A 213 -2.26 15.63 8.86
C ASP A 213 -1.95 14.36 8.05
N THR A 214 -1.93 13.23 8.76
CA THR A 214 -1.65 11.90 8.18
C THR A 214 -2.63 11.51 7.08
N GLU A 215 -3.93 11.84 7.22
CA GLU A 215 -4.96 11.48 6.23
C GLU A 215 -4.68 12.24 4.91
N LYS A 216 -4.39 13.54 5.02
CA LYS A 216 -4.02 14.38 3.87
C LYS A 216 -2.69 13.98 3.24
N LYS A 217 -1.66 13.61 4.02
CA LYS A 217 -0.40 13.08 3.49
C LYS A 217 -0.65 11.87 2.58
N ILE A 218 -1.57 11.01 2.98
CA ILE A 218 -1.88 9.82 2.20
C ILE A 218 -2.68 10.17 0.95
N GLU A 219 -3.65 11.08 1.03
CA GLU A 219 -4.35 11.62 -0.16
C GLU A 219 -3.36 12.24 -1.17
N GLN A 220 -2.35 12.96 -0.69
CA GLN A 220 -1.30 13.50 -1.54
C GLN A 220 -0.48 12.39 -2.20
N LEU A 221 -0.17 11.28 -1.50
CA LEU A 221 0.48 10.13 -2.15
C LEU A 221 -0.40 9.59 -3.29
N PHE A 222 -1.72 9.49 -3.11
CA PHE A 222 -2.62 9.10 -4.21
C PHE A 222 -2.55 10.01 -5.42
N GLU A 223 -2.53 11.32 -5.17
CA GLU A 223 -2.43 12.31 -6.23
C GLU A 223 -1.18 12.06 -7.07
N ILE A 224 -0.02 11.89 -6.44
CA ILE A 224 1.23 11.75 -7.20
C ILE A 224 1.32 10.41 -7.94
N PHE A 225 0.87 9.30 -7.35
CA PHE A 225 0.91 8.00 -8.02
C PHE A 225 -0.06 7.86 -9.20
N LYS A 226 -1.13 8.65 -9.25
CA LYS A 226 -2.00 8.72 -10.45
C LYS A 226 -1.35 9.46 -11.61
N ASN A 227 -0.38 10.31 -11.31
CA ASN A 227 0.30 11.16 -12.29
C ASN A 227 1.60 10.52 -12.82
N PHE A 228 2.07 9.46 -12.17
CA PHE A 228 3.13 8.56 -12.66
C PHE A 228 2.55 7.45 -13.54
#